data_AF-A0A222G2Q8-F1
#
_entry.id   AF-A0A222G2Q8-F1
#
_cell.length_a   1.000
_cell.length_b   1.000
_cell.length_c   1.000
_cell.angle_alpha   90.00
_cell.angle_beta   90.00
_cell.angle_gamma   90.00
#
_symmetry.space_group_name_H-M   'P 1'
#
loop_
_entity.id
_entity.type
_entity.pdbx_description
1 polymer ?
#
loop_
_entity_poly.entity_id
_entity_poly.type
_entity_poly.pdbx_seq_one_letter_code
_entity_poly.pdbx_strand_id
1 'polypeptide(L)'
;EGLKSEDLEEYLSGPFTVVIKESCDGMGDVSEKHGSGPAVPEKAVRFSFTVMNISVPNKNGSVRIFEEAKPNSELCCKPLCLMLADESDHETLTAILSPLIAEREAMKSSELMLEIGGILRNFKFIFRGTGYDEKLVREVEGLEASGSIFICTLCDATRLEASQNLVFHSITRSHSENLQRYETWRANPYHESADELRDRVKGVSAKPFIETLPSIDALHCDIGNAAEFYKIFQLEIGEVYKNPNATKEERKKWSTILDKHLRKKMNLKPIMRMNGNFARK
;
A
#
# COMPACT_ATOMS: atom_id res chain seq x y z
N GLU A 1 9.76 -23.67 -20.18
CA GLU A 1 10.10 -22.63 -21.17
C GLU A 1 11.17 -21.68 -20.64
N GLY A 2 10.93 -20.97 -19.52
CA GLY A 2 11.91 -20.06 -18.92
C GLY A 2 13.32 -20.63 -18.67
N LEU A 3 13.41 -21.89 -18.22
CA LEU A 3 14.71 -22.57 -18.11
C LEU A 3 15.40 -22.72 -19.48
N LYS A 4 14.65 -23.03 -20.53
CA LYS A 4 15.18 -23.20 -21.89
C LYS A 4 15.66 -21.88 -22.49
N SER A 5 14.92 -20.80 -22.26
CA SER A 5 15.30 -19.48 -22.80
C SER A 5 16.59 -18.94 -22.18
N GLU A 6 16.92 -19.40 -20.98
CA GLU A 6 18.17 -19.05 -20.27
C GLU A 6 19.26 -20.12 -20.41
N ASP A 7 19.11 -21.06 -21.37
CA ASP A 7 20.04 -22.18 -21.61
C ASP A 7 20.33 -23.04 -20.37
N LEU A 8 19.34 -23.19 -19.49
CA LEU A 8 19.42 -24.02 -18.28
C LEU A 8 18.78 -25.40 -18.48
N GLU A 9 19.33 -26.38 -17.78
CA GLU A 9 18.87 -27.78 -17.84
C GLU A 9 17.45 -27.92 -17.30
N GLU A 10 16.57 -28.61 -18.05
CA GLU A 10 15.17 -28.80 -17.65
C GLU A 10 15.04 -29.56 -16.33
N TYR A 11 16.01 -30.40 -15.99
CA TYR A 11 16.00 -31.21 -14.77
C TYR A 11 16.51 -30.50 -13.52
N LEU A 12 16.80 -29.19 -13.63
CA LEU A 12 17.27 -28.41 -12.50
C LEU A 12 16.24 -28.38 -11.36
N SER A 13 16.66 -28.81 -10.18
CA SER A 13 15.80 -28.99 -9.00
C SER A 13 15.71 -27.76 -8.10
N GLY A 14 16.57 -26.76 -8.28
CA GLY A 14 16.54 -25.48 -7.55
C GLY A 14 17.77 -25.28 -6.66
N PRO A 15 17.70 -24.38 -5.65
CA PRO A 15 16.48 -23.74 -5.15
C PRO A 15 15.98 -22.63 -6.08
N PHE A 16 14.68 -22.62 -6.37
CA PHE A 16 14.00 -21.52 -7.05
C PHE A 16 13.55 -20.48 -6.03
N THR A 17 13.78 -19.20 -6.31
CA THR A 17 13.29 -18.10 -5.48
C THR A 17 12.13 -17.41 -6.18
N VAL A 18 10.96 -17.44 -5.54
CA VAL A 18 9.71 -16.87 -6.03
C VAL A 18 9.46 -15.56 -5.29
N VAL A 19 9.41 -14.45 -6.03
CA VAL A 19 9.06 -13.14 -5.46
C VAL A 19 7.56 -12.93 -5.61
N ILE A 20 6.86 -12.77 -4.49
CA ILE A 20 5.42 -12.56 -4.42
C ILE A 20 5.15 -11.10 -4.03
N LYS A 21 4.39 -10.39 -4.87
CA LYS A 21 3.77 -9.11 -4.49
C LYS A 21 2.46 -9.42 -3.76
N GLU A 22 2.34 -8.96 -2.52
CA GLU A 22 1.09 -9.03 -1.76
C GLU A 22 0.33 -7.71 -1.91
N SER A 23 -0.99 -7.79 -1.91
CA SER A 23 -1.86 -6.64 -2.07
C SER A 23 -3.13 -6.83 -1.25
N CYS A 24 -3.60 -5.76 -0.62
CA CYS A 24 -4.87 -5.76 0.09
C CYS A 24 -5.53 -4.41 -0.11
N ASP A 25 -6.82 -4.43 -0.44
CA ASP A 25 -7.61 -3.22 -0.66
C ASP A 25 -9.01 -3.37 -0.07
N GLY A 26 -9.50 -2.29 0.54
CA GLY A 26 -10.90 -2.14 0.92
C GLY A 26 -11.74 -1.58 -0.22
N MET A 27 -12.93 -2.12 -0.38
CA MET A 27 -13.95 -1.70 -1.33
C MET A 27 -15.17 -1.18 -0.59
N GLY A 28 -15.62 0.03 -0.96
CA GLY A 28 -16.93 0.55 -0.58
C GLY A 28 -18.02 0.15 -1.56
N ASP A 29 -19.26 0.52 -1.25
CA ASP A 29 -20.43 0.36 -2.12
C ASP A 29 -20.69 -1.10 -2.54
N VAL A 30 -20.44 -2.05 -1.64
CA VAL A 30 -20.69 -3.49 -1.84
C VAL A 30 -22.03 -3.85 -1.19
N SER A 31 -23.13 -3.74 -1.92
CA SER A 31 -24.48 -3.90 -1.36
C SER A 31 -24.70 -5.24 -0.65
N GLU A 32 -25.29 -5.17 0.55
CA GLU A 32 -25.73 -6.34 1.29
C GLU A 32 -26.91 -7.01 0.56
N LYS A 33 -26.95 -8.35 0.57
CA LYS A 33 -28.06 -9.12 0.01
C LYS A 33 -29.06 -9.47 1.11
N HIS A 34 -30.35 -9.51 0.77
CA HIS A 34 -31.34 -10.17 1.62
C HIS A 34 -30.99 -11.65 1.82
N GLY A 35 -31.24 -12.18 3.02
CA GLY A 35 -30.97 -13.58 3.34
C GLY A 35 -31.07 -13.88 4.83
N SER A 36 -30.73 -15.11 5.21
CA SER A 36 -30.72 -15.59 6.60
C SER A 36 -29.37 -15.40 7.30
N GLY A 37 -28.40 -14.76 6.65
CA GLY A 37 -27.05 -14.57 7.17
C GLY A 37 -27.01 -13.51 8.30
N PRO A 38 -25.85 -13.38 8.97
CA PRO A 38 -25.63 -12.24 9.87
C PRO A 38 -25.69 -10.94 9.07
N ALA A 39 -26.01 -9.84 9.76
CA ALA A 39 -25.86 -8.51 9.17
C ALA A 39 -24.38 -8.27 8.87
N VAL A 40 -24.08 -7.86 7.64
CA VAL A 40 -22.71 -7.61 7.16
C VAL A 40 -22.57 -6.17 6.68
N PRO A 41 -21.37 -5.56 6.78
CA PRO A 41 -21.17 -4.22 6.25
C PRO A 41 -21.29 -4.21 4.73
N GLU A 42 -21.73 -3.09 4.16
CA GLU A 42 -21.76 -2.88 2.69
C GLU A 42 -20.38 -2.54 2.11
N LYS A 43 -19.37 -3.30 2.56
CA LYS A 43 -17.95 -3.14 2.25
C LYS A 43 -17.31 -4.51 2.13
N ALA A 44 -16.22 -4.57 1.41
CA ALA A 44 -15.42 -5.78 1.30
C ALA A 44 -13.93 -5.46 1.44
N VAL A 45 -13.16 -6.44 1.90
CA VAL A 45 -11.70 -6.41 1.86
C VAL A 45 -11.22 -7.60 1.04
N ARG A 46 -10.22 -7.36 0.19
CA ARG A 46 -9.66 -8.38 -0.70
C ARG A 46 -8.16 -8.49 -0.48
N PHE A 47 -7.72 -9.63 0.04
CA PHE A 47 -6.29 -9.97 0.06
C PHE A 47 -5.95 -10.79 -1.19
N SER A 48 -4.93 -10.37 -1.92
CA SER A 48 -4.51 -10.96 -3.18
C SER A 48 -2.99 -11.04 -3.27
N PHE A 49 -2.48 -11.87 -4.19
CA PHE A 49 -1.05 -11.94 -4.48
C PHE A 49 -0.77 -12.09 -5.96
N THR A 50 0.43 -11.69 -6.38
CA THR A 50 0.94 -11.85 -7.74
C THR A 50 2.34 -12.45 -7.67
N VAL A 51 2.59 -13.49 -8.46
CA VAL A 51 3.95 -14.00 -8.66
C VAL A 51 4.66 -13.04 -9.62
N MET A 52 5.62 -12.27 -9.11
CA MET A 52 6.28 -11.20 -9.87
C MET A 52 7.40 -11.75 -10.73
N ASN A 53 8.24 -12.60 -10.16
CA ASN A 53 9.32 -13.27 -10.87
C ASN A 53 9.72 -14.56 -10.16
N ILE A 54 10.34 -15.46 -10.91
CA ILE A 54 10.98 -16.67 -10.40
C ILE A 54 12.42 -16.65 -10.89
N SER A 55 13.35 -16.86 -9.98
CA SER A 55 14.78 -16.88 -10.27
C SER A 55 15.46 -18.13 -9.72
N VAL A 56 16.62 -18.46 -10.28
CA VAL A 56 17.46 -19.59 -9.88
C VAL A 56 18.91 -19.12 -9.74
N PRO A 57 19.67 -19.64 -8.76
CA PRO A 57 21.11 -19.39 -8.66
C PRO A 57 21.86 -19.84 -9.92
N ASN A 58 22.82 -19.03 -10.35
CA ASN A 58 23.78 -19.33 -11.42
C ASN A 58 25.19 -18.90 -10.95
N LYS A 59 26.26 -19.33 -11.65
CA LYS A 59 27.66 -19.07 -11.30
C LYS A 59 27.99 -17.59 -11.04
N ASN A 60 27.25 -16.67 -11.66
CA ASN A 60 27.47 -15.22 -11.56
C ASN A 60 26.38 -14.47 -10.75
N GLY A 61 25.48 -15.17 -10.04
CA GLY A 61 24.40 -14.54 -9.27
C GLY A 61 23.09 -15.31 -9.36
N SER A 62 21.98 -14.62 -9.64
CA SER A 62 20.69 -15.25 -9.93
C SER A 62 20.20 -14.86 -11.33
N VAL A 63 19.58 -15.81 -12.02
CA VAL A 63 18.96 -15.60 -13.34
C VAL A 63 17.45 -15.72 -13.19
N ARG A 64 16.70 -14.80 -13.78
CA ARG A 64 15.24 -14.83 -13.81
C ARG A 64 14.78 -15.75 -14.93
N ILE A 65 14.00 -16.75 -14.59
CA ILE A 65 13.40 -17.70 -15.56
C ILE A 65 11.93 -17.37 -15.82
N PHE A 66 11.34 -16.50 -15.01
CA PHE A 66 9.99 -15.99 -15.21
C PHE A 66 9.93 -14.56 -14.68
N GLU A 67 9.23 -13.69 -15.41
CA GLU A 67 8.90 -12.34 -14.99
C GLU A 67 7.50 -12.00 -15.52
N GLU A 68 6.64 -11.49 -14.64
CA GLU A 68 5.29 -11.08 -15.00
C GLU A 68 5.36 -9.80 -15.86
N ALA A 69 4.95 -9.91 -17.12
CA ALA A 69 5.03 -8.83 -18.09
C ALA A 69 4.06 -7.67 -17.77
N LYS A 70 2.94 -7.96 -17.12
CA LYS A 70 1.91 -6.97 -16.76
C LYS A 70 1.55 -7.09 -15.27
N PRO A 71 2.43 -6.67 -14.35
CA PRO A 71 2.29 -6.94 -12.90
C PRO A 71 1.11 -6.24 -12.20
N ASN A 72 0.42 -5.35 -12.91
CA ASN A 72 -0.78 -4.65 -12.44
C ASN A 72 -2.03 -5.06 -13.25
N SER A 73 -1.98 -6.14 -14.03
CA SER A 73 -3.16 -6.68 -14.70
C SER A 73 -4.02 -7.49 -13.72
N GLU A 74 -5.32 -7.39 -13.94
CA GLU A 74 -6.34 -8.25 -13.33
C GLU A 74 -6.09 -9.75 -13.57
N LEU A 75 -5.37 -10.11 -14.64
CA LEU A 75 -5.11 -11.51 -15.00
C LEU A 75 -4.06 -12.18 -14.11
N CYS A 76 -3.13 -11.41 -13.53
CA CYS A 76 -2.04 -11.94 -12.70
C CYS A 76 -2.32 -11.81 -11.19
N CYS A 77 -3.26 -10.93 -10.81
CA CYS A 77 -3.62 -10.70 -9.40
C CYS A 77 -4.56 -11.79 -8.89
N LYS A 78 -3.99 -12.80 -8.21
CA LYS A 78 -4.72 -13.96 -7.72
C LYS A 78 -5.40 -13.64 -6.38
N PRO A 79 -6.74 -13.78 -6.28
CA PRO A 79 -7.42 -13.59 -5.00
C PRO A 79 -7.06 -14.72 -4.04
N LEU A 80 -6.78 -14.37 -2.79
CA LEU A 80 -6.47 -15.33 -1.71
C LEU A 80 -7.52 -15.31 -0.60
N CYS A 81 -7.99 -14.12 -0.21
CA CYS A 81 -9.03 -13.96 0.80
C CYS A 81 -10.01 -12.86 0.40
N LEU A 82 -11.31 -13.15 0.52
CA LEU A 82 -12.40 -12.23 0.28
C LEU A 82 -13.25 -12.18 1.55
N MET A 83 -13.47 -10.99 2.09
CA MET A 83 -14.29 -10.81 3.29
C MET A 83 -15.25 -9.64 3.11
N LEU A 84 -16.45 -9.76 3.68
CA LEU A 84 -17.39 -8.66 3.84
C LEU A 84 -17.10 -7.98 5.19
N ALA A 85 -16.14 -7.07 5.17
CA ALA A 85 -15.65 -6.34 6.34
C ALA A 85 -15.30 -4.90 5.93
N ASP A 86 -15.24 -3.99 6.91
CA ASP A 86 -14.60 -2.69 6.73
C ASP A 86 -13.09 -2.84 7.03
N GLU A 87 -12.22 -2.37 6.16
CA GLU A 87 -10.77 -2.32 6.43
C GLU A 87 -10.42 -1.46 7.66
N SER A 88 -11.35 -0.61 8.09
CA SER A 88 -11.20 0.27 9.26
C SER A 88 -11.67 -0.40 10.57
N ASP A 89 -12.30 -1.58 10.48
CA ASP A 89 -12.63 -2.42 11.64
C ASP A 89 -11.43 -3.34 11.92
N HIS A 90 -10.55 -2.86 12.80
CA HIS A 90 -9.27 -3.49 13.10
C HIS A 90 -9.45 -4.89 13.69
N GLU A 91 -10.44 -5.07 14.57
CA GLU A 91 -10.74 -6.34 15.22
C GLU A 91 -11.14 -7.41 14.20
N THR A 92 -12.08 -7.08 13.30
CA THR A 92 -12.52 -8.01 12.25
C THR A 92 -11.40 -8.28 11.24
N LEU A 93 -10.68 -7.24 10.83
CA LEU A 93 -9.58 -7.36 9.85
C LEU A 93 -8.47 -8.27 10.38
N THR A 94 -8.02 -8.05 11.61
CA THR A 94 -6.96 -8.87 12.24
C THR A 94 -7.43 -10.30 12.51
N ALA A 95 -8.67 -10.50 12.95
CA ALA A 95 -9.22 -11.84 13.17
C ALA A 95 -9.23 -12.68 11.88
N ILE A 96 -9.55 -12.08 10.74
CA ILE A 96 -9.61 -12.78 9.45
C ILE A 96 -8.23 -12.93 8.80
N LEU A 97 -7.37 -11.91 8.85
CA LEU A 97 -6.08 -11.95 8.16
C LEU A 97 -4.95 -12.60 8.96
N SER A 98 -5.02 -12.65 10.29
CA SER A 98 -3.93 -13.20 11.11
C SER A 98 -3.53 -14.65 10.78
N PRO A 99 -4.44 -15.57 10.38
CA PRO A 99 -4.03 -16.90 9.91
C PRO A 99 -3.15 -16.85 8.65
N LEU A 100 -3.49 -15.99 7.68
CA LEU A 100 -2.69 -15.82 6.46
C LEU A 100 -1.32 -15.24 6.76
N ILE A 101 -1.23 -14.32 7.71
CA ILE A 101 0.06 -13.78 8.16
C ILE A 101 0.89 -14.85 8.86
N ALA A 102 0.28 -15.70 9.68
CA ALA A 102 0.97 -16.82 10.31
C ALA A 102 1.52 -17.82 9.27
N GLU A 103 0.74 -18.16 8.25
CA GLU A 103 1.17 -19.00 7.13
C GLU A 103 2.32 -18.35 6.35
N ARG A 104 2.19 -17.06 6.02
CA ARG A 104 3.23 -16.26 5.36
C ARG A 104 4.55 -16.28 6.14
N GLU A 105 4.51 -16.05 7.45
CA GLU A 105 5.72 -16.08 8.29
C GLU A 105 6.36 -17.47 8.33
N ALA A 106 5.56 -18.54 8.43
CA ALA A 106 6.08 -19.91 8.35
C ALA A 106 6.73 -20.20 6.98
N MET A 107 6.18 -19.64 5.90
CA MET A 107 6.71 -19.78 4.54
C MET A 107 8.04 -19.04 4.33
N LYS A 108 8.28 -17.92 5.02
CA LYS A 108 9.54 -17.15 4.90
C LYS A 108 10.78 -17.95 5.33
N SER A 109 10.64 -18.87 6.29
CA SER A 109 11.72 -19.70 6.81
C SER A 109 11.68 -21.15 6.34
N SER A 110 10.84 -21.49 5.37
CA SER A 110 10.69 -22.86 4.85
C SER A 110 10.95 -22.96 3.35
N GLU A 111 11.06 -24.20 2.91
CA GLU A 111 11.28 -24.59 1.52
C GLU A 111 10.11 -25.48 1.08
N LEU A 112 9.48 -25.14 -0.05
CA LEU A 112 8.41 -25.95 -0.64
C LEU A 112 9.02 -26.93 -1.64
N MET A 113 8.87 -28.22 -1.36
CA MET A 113 9.20 -29.29 -2.31
C MET A 113 7.95 -29.61 -3.14
N LEU A 114 8.04 -29.42 -4.45
CA LEU A 114 6.93 -29.64 -5.38
C LEU A 114 7.40 -30.41 -6.62
N GLU A 115 6.70 -31.48 -6.97
CA GLU A 115 6.99 -32.26 -8.17
C GLU A 115 6.43 -31.56 -9.41
N ILE A 116 7.31 -31.18 -10.35
CA ILE A 116 6.95 -30.51 -11.60
C ILE A 116 7.67 -31.21 -12.76
N GLY A 117 6.89 -31.82 -13.65
CA GLY A 117 7.41 -32.56 -14.80
C GLY A 117 8.20 -33.82 -14.42
N GLY A 118 7.77 -34.51 -13.35
CA GLY A 118 8.43 -35.74 -12.84
C GLY A 118 9.69 -35.48 -12.01
N ILE A 119 9.95 -34.23 -11.62
CA ILE A 119 11.15 -33.82 -10.90
C ILE A 119 10.75 -33.06 -9.66
N LEU A 120 11.24 -33.49 -8.50
CA LEU A 120 11.02 -32.81 -7.24
C LEU A 120 11.87 -31.54 -7.19
N ARG A 121 11.21 -30.38 -7.17
CA ARG A 121 11.84 -29.06 -7.18
C ARG A 121 11.63 -28.33 -5.87
N ASN A 122 12.61 -27.53 -5.48
CA ASN A 122 12.64 -26.77 -4.24
C ASN A 122 12.36 -25.27 -4.50
N PHE A 123 11.41 -24.69 -3.77
CA PHE A 123 11.02 -23.29 -3.88
C PHE A 123 11.14 -22.55 -2.55
N LYS A 124 11.71 -21.34 -2.60
CA LYS A 124 11.72 -20.34 -1.53
C LYS A 124 10.85 -19.17 -1.92
N PHE A 125 10.22 -18.53 -0.94
CA PHE A 125 9.33 -17.40 -1.15
C PHE A 125 9.88 -16.12 -0.54
N ILE A 126 9.81 -15.03 -1.29
CA ILE A 126 10.05 -13.67 -0.80
C ILE A 126 8.76 -12.90 -0.97
N PHE A 127 8.11 -12.57 0.14
CA PHE A 127 6.88 -11.79 0.15
C PHE A 127 7.21 -10.30 0.19
N ARG A 128 6.52 -9.52 -0.66
CA ARG A 128 6.68 -8.07 -0.78
C ARG A 128 5.31 -7.41 -0.72
N GLY A 129 4.92 -7.04 0.49
CA GLY A 129 3.72 -6.27 0.77
C GLY A 129 3.81 -4.84 0.25
N THR A 130 3.42 -4.63 -1.01
CA THR A 130 3.56 -3.34 -1.72
C THR A 130 2.26 -2.83 -2.35
N GLY A 131 1.24 -3.68 -2.48
CA GLY A 131 -0.06 -3.29 -3.03
C GLY A 131 -1.05 -2.88 -1.94
N TYR A 132 -0.65 -1.92 -1.10
CA TYR A 132 -1.49 -1.33 -0.06
C TYR A 132 -1.50 0.19 -0.26
N ASP A 133 -2.65 0.82 -0.08
CA ASP A 133 -2.69 2.29 -0.04
C ASP A 133 -2.12 2.81 1.29
N GLU A 134 -1.81 4.12 1.36
CA GLU A 134 -1.20 4.69 2.57
C GLU A 134 -2.09 4.52 3.81
N LYS A 135 -3.41 4.55 3.62
CA LYS A 135 -4.38 4.38 4.71
C LYS A 135 -4.21 3.00 5.35
N LEU A 136 -4.22 1.95 4.54
CA LEU A 136 -4.09 0.58 5.02
C LEU A 136 -2.68 0.30 5.54
N VAL A 137 -1.62 0.84 4.91
CA VAL A 137 -0.25 0.72 5.45
C VAL A 137 -0.19 1.27 6.88
N ARG A 138 -0.75 2.46 7.12
CA ARG A 138 -0.75 3.06 8.46
C ARG A 138 -1.50 2.18 9.47
N GLU A 139 -2.65 1.66 9.07
CA GLU A 139 -3.47 0.78 9.92
C GLU A 139 -2.72 -0.50 10.32
N VAL A 140 -2.09 -1.19 9.36
CA VAL A 140 -1.46 -2.50 9.60
C VAL A 140 -0.05 -2.41 10.18
N GLU A 141 0.64 -1.28 9.99
CA GLU A 141 1.96 -0.98 10.58
C GLU A 141 1.88 -0.16 11.88
N GLY A 142 0.67 0.05 12.42
CA GLY A 142 0.47 0.69 13.71
C GLY A 142 0.81 2.18 13.77
N LEU A 143 0.78 2.85 12.62
CA LEU A 143 1.06 4.27 12.48
C LEU A 143 -0.22 5.09 12.68
N GLU A 144 -0.08 6.31 13.17
CA GLU A 144 -1.18 7.27 13.13
C GLU A 144 -1.70 7.50 11.70
N ALA A 145 -2.99 7.82 11.59
CA ALA A 145 -3.65 8.12 10.31
C ALA A 145 -2.99 9.28 9.53
N SER A 146 -3.28 9.41 8.23
CA SER A 146 -2.63 10.36 7.31
C SER A 146 -2.75 11.85 7.70
N GLY A 147 -3.65 12.19 8.62
CA GLY A 147 -3.77 13.52 9.22
C GLY A 147 -2.70 13.85 10.27
N SER A 148 -1.85 12.89 10.63
CA SER A 148 -0.78 13.07 11.63
C SER A 148 0.22 14.17 11.24
N ILE A 149 0.95 14.64 12.26
CA ILE A 149 2.18 15.41 12.05
C ILE A 149 3.28 14.54 11.43
N PHE A 150 3.31 13.22 11.71
CA PHE A 150 4.24 12.28 11.10
C PHE A 150 3.71 11.86 9.73
N ILE A 151 4.18 12.55 8.69
CA ILE A 151 3.57 12.53 7.36
C ILE A 151 3.97 11.29 6.53
N CYS A 152 5.05 10.61 6.87
CA CYS A 152 5.61 9.55 6.02
C CYS A 152 5.47 8.16 6.67
N THR A 153 5.16 7.16 5.85
CA THR A 153 5.22 5.73 6.25
C THR A 153 6.62 5.14 6.11
N LEU A 154 7.57 5.89 5.52
CA LEU A 154 8.94 5.44 5.25
C LEU A 154 9.99 6.13 6.14
N CYS A 155 9.73 7.34 6.62
CA CYS A 155 10.65 8.10 7.47
C CYS A 155 9.94 8.75 8.68
N ASP A 156 10.71 9.39 9.54
CA ASP A 156 10.23 9.97 10.80
C ASP A 156 9.95 11.47 10.73
N ALA A 157 10.07 12.07 9.55
CA ALA A 157 9.90 13.50 9.38
C ALA A 157 8.49 13.95 9.74
N THR A 158 8.41 15.06 10.46
CA THR A 158 7.16 15.78 10.65
C THR A 158 6.76 16.53 9.39
N ARG A 159 5.49 16.90 9.28
CA ARG A 159 4.94 17.69 8.17
C ARG A 159 5.67 19.03 8.01
N LEU A 160 6.05 19.66 9.12
CA LEU A 160 6.79 20.92 9.11
C LEU A 160 8.21 20.71 8.57
N GLU A 161 8.95 19.72 9.08
CA GLU A 161 10.30 19.40 8.60
C GLU A 161 10.30 19.01 7.12
N ALA A 162 9.34 18.19 6.70
CA ALA A 162 9.17 17.80 5.31
C ALA A 162 8.88 19.01 4.41
N SER A 163 8.12 20.01 4.87
CA SER A 163 7.87 21.24 4.10
C SER A 163 9.10 22.14 3.94
N GLN A 164 10.08 22.03 4.84
CA GLN A 164 11.32 22.81 4.81
C GLN A 164 12.42 22.11 4.01
N ASN A 165 12.57 20.80 4.21
CA ASN A 165 13.63 20.00 3.60
C ASN A 165 13.24 19.49 2.19
N LEU A 166 11.98 19.07 2.03
CA LEU A 166 11.33 18.54 0.82
C LEU A 166 11.93 17.24 0.25
N VAL A 167 13.26 17.15 0.07
CA VAL A 167 13.90 16.12 -0.75
C VAL A 167 14.98 15.31 -0.04
N PHE A 168 15.57 15.80 1.07
CA PHE A 168 16.62 15.06 1.77
C PHE A 168 16.07 14.26 2.95
N HIS A 169 15.44 13.14 2.62
CA HIS A 169 14.97 12.14 3.57
C HIS A 169 15.53 10.76 3.20
N SER A 170 15.69 9.90 4.19
CA SER A 170 16.05 8.49 4.00
C SER A 170 14.95 7.59 4.56
N ILE A 171 14.87 6.36 4.04
CA ILE A 171 13.96 5.35 4.59
C ILE A 171 14.55 4.90 5.92
N THR A 172 13.83 5.16 7.00
CA THR A 172 14.21 4.75 8.37
C THR A 172 13.29 3.67 8.89
N ARG A 173 11.98 3.77 8.62
CA ARG A 173 10.97 2.85 9.17
C ARG A 173 11.09 1.45 8.58
N SER A 174 10.79 0.47 9.42
CA SER A 174 10.62 -0.94 9.06
C SER A 174 9.60 -1.60 9.98
N HIS A 175 9.03 -2.72 9.55
CA HIS A 175 8.09 -3.49 10.38
C HIS A 175 8.69 -3.88 11.74
N SER A 176 9.95 -4.34 11.75
CA SER A 176 10.68 -4.68 12.97
C SER A 176 10.88 -3.50 13.90
N GLU A 177 11.15 -2.31 13.36
CA GLU A 177 11.31 -1.11 14.17
C GLU A 177 9.96 -0.64 14.71
N ASN A 178 8.89 -0.69 13.91
CA ASN A 178 7.55 -0.35 14.38
C ASN A 178 7.12 -1.25 15.55
N LEU A 179 7.43 -2.55 15.52
CA LEU A 179 7.19 -3.45 16.66
C LEU A 179 7.92 -2.99 17.92
N GLN A 180 9.20 -2.60 17.81
CA GLN A 180 9.98 -2.10 18.94
C GLN A 180 9.44 -0.76 19.48
N ARG A 181 9.04 0.14 18.59
CA ARG A 181 8.43 1.43 18.93
C ARG A 181 7.10 1.23 19.64
N TYR A 182 6.27 0.30 19.19
CA TYR A 182 5.03 -0.07 19.89
C TYR A 182 5.30 -0.64 21.29
N GLU A 183 6.30 -1.51 21.47
CA GLU A 183 6.64 -2.00 22.81
C GLU A 183 7.12 -0.88 23.74
N THR A 184 7.83 0.11 23.20
CA THR A 184 8.22 1.33 23.92
C THR A 184 6.99 2.16 24.32
N TRP A 185 6.05 2.37 23.38
CA TRP A 185 4.79 3.06 23.63
C TRP A 185 3.97 2.38 24.74
N ARG A 186 3.83 1.05 24.66
CA ARG A 186 3.05 0.25 25.60
C ARG A 186 3.66 0.22 27.00
N ALA A 187 4.99 0.08 27.09
CA ALA A 187 5.67 -0.06 28.38
C ALA A 187 6.00 1.29 29.04
N ASN A 188 6.11 2.37 28.27
CA ASN A 188 6.59 3.69 28.71
C ASN A 188 7.77 3.59 29.70
N PRO A 189 8.91 3.00 29.29
CA PRO A 189 10.02 2.71 30.20
C PRO A 189 10.71 3.96 30.75
N TYR A 190 10.46 5.12 30.14
CA TYR A 190 11.04 6.41 30.51
C TYR A 190 10.09 7.28 31.34
N HIS A 191 8.87 6.81 31.62
CA HIS A 191 7.84 7.55 32.35
C HIS A 191 7.56 8.94 31.76
N GLU A 192 7.56 9.02 30.43
CA GLU A 192 7.32 10.24 29.68
C GLU A 192 5.83 10.59 29.66
N SER A 193 5.54 11.88 29.44
CA SER A 193 4.18 12.31 29.13
C SER A 193 3.72 11.74 27.78
N ALA A 194 2.42 11.80 27.50
CA ALA A 194 1.85 11.27 26.26
C ALA A 194 2.48 11.90 25.01
N ASP A 195 2.72 13.23 25.01
CA ASP A 195 3.29 13.94 23.86
C ASP A 195 4.78 13.62 23.66
N GLU A 196 5.55 13.55 24.75
CA GLU A 196 6.97 13.16 24.71
C GLU A 196 7.14 11.72 24.22
N LEU A 197 6.32 10.79 24.74
CA LEU A 197 6.35 9.39 24.34
C LEU A 197 5.94 9.24 22.87
N ARG A 198 4.90 9.95 22.43
CA ARG A 198 4.44 9.99 21.03
C ARG A 198 5.52 10.47 20.09
N ASP A 199 6.28 11.51 20.48
CA ASP A 199 7.42 11.97 19.69
C ASP A 199 8.55 10.93 19.68
N ARG A 200 8.88 10.31 20.83
CA ARG A 200 9.89 9.25 20.91
C ARG A 200 9.61 8.10 19.96
N VAL A 201 8.37 7.62 19.92
CA VAL A 201 7.94 6.50 19.06
C VAL A 201 7.53 6.95 17.66
N LYS A 202 7.63 8.25 17.36
CA LYS A 202 7.29 8.88 16.08
C LYS A 202 5.89 8.45 15.58
N GLY A 203 4.91 8.49 16.48
CA GLY A 203 3.50 8.20 16.16
C GLY A 203 3.17 6.72 15.91
N VAL A 204 4.01 5.77 16.38
CA VAL A 204 3.65 4.35 16.45
C VAL A 204 2.94 4.07 17.77
N SER A 205 1.61 4.03 17.76
CA SER A 205 0.78 3.87 18.95
C SER A 205 -0.11 2.62 18.95
N ALA A 206 -0.11 1.86 17.85
CA ALA A 206 -0.79 0.58 17.71
C ALA A 206 0.22 -0.51 17.33
N LYS A 207 -0.14 -1.78 17.57
CA LYS A 207 0.76 -2.90 17.30
C LYS A 207 0.74 -3.24 15.81
N PRO A 208 1.88 -3.21 15.11
CA PRO A 208 1.96 -3.71 13.74
C PRO A 208 1.57 -5.19 13.68
N PHE A 209 0.85 -5.60 12.63
CA PHE A 209 0.46 -7.01 12.47
C PHE A 209 0.68 -7.57 11.06
N ILE A 210 0.86 -6.74 10.02
CA ILE A 210 1.28 -7.19 8.69
C ILE A 210 2.61 -6.51 8.36
N GLU A 211 3.62 -7.30 7.98
CA GLU A 211 4.88 -6.75 7.46
C GLU A 211 4.67 -6.21 6.04
N THR A 212 4.76 -4.90 5.90
CA THR A 212 4.75 -4.20 4.61
C THR A 212 6.18 -3.86 4.19
N LEU A 213 6.40 -3.73 2.88
CA LEU A 213 7.66 -3.23 2.35
C LEU A 213 7.60 -1.70 2.29
N PRO A 214 8.56 -0.95 2.89
CA PRO A 214 8.63 0.50 2.77
C PRO A 214 8.73 0.95 1.30
N SER A 215 7.59 1.35 0.75
CA SER A 215 7.40 1.64 -0.67
C SER A 215 6.28 2.67 -0.83
N ILE A 216 6.06 3.11 -2.07
CA ILE A 216 4.97 4.00 -2.46
C ILE A 216 4.05 3.24 -3.40
N ASP A 217 2.74 3.31 -3.17
CA ASP A 217 1.77 2.89 -4.16
C ASP A 217 1.63 3.96 -5.25
N ALA A 218 2.05 3.59 -6.47
CA ALA A 218 2.05 4.49 -7.61
C ALA A 218 0.64 4.99 -7.98
N LEU A 219 -0.40 4.13 -7.85
CA LEU A 219 -1.76 4.52 -8.24
C LEU A 219 -2.29 5.62 -7.33
N HIS A 220 -2.23 5.44 -6.01
CA HIS A 220 -2.70 6.44 -5.08
C HIS A 220 -1.78 7.66 -5.03
N CYS A 221 -0.48 7.51 -5.31
CA CYS A 221 0.43 8.66 -5.48
C CYS A 221 0.01 9.54 -6.66
N ASP A 222 -0.26 8.96 -7.84
CA ASP A 222 -0.75 9.71 -9.01
C ASP A 222 -2.07 10.44 -8.71
N ILE A 223 -3.02 9.74 -8.09
CA ILE A 223 -4.33 10.30 -7.72
C ILE A 223 -4.17 11.44 -6.72
N GLY A 224 -3.36 11.25 -5.68
CA GLY A 224 -3.11 12.25 -4.64
C GLY A 224 -2.42 13.50 -5.20
N ASN A 225 -1.37 13.32 -5.99
CA ASN A 225 -0.66 14.41 -6.64
C ASN A 225 -1.59 15.19 -7.57
N ALA A 226 -2.34 14.51 -8.46
CA ALA A 226 -3.27 15.18 -9.35
C ALA A 226 -4.37 15.94 -8.60
N ALA A 227 -4.86 15.42 -7.47
CA ALA A 227 -5.81 16.12 -6.62
C ALA A 227 -5.22 17.41 -6.02
N GLU A 228 -3.94 17.39 -5.61
CA GLU A 228 -3.26 18.58 -5.10
C GLU A 228 -3.02 19.61 -6.21
N PHE A 229 -2.58 19.18 -7.41
CA PHE A 229 -2.49 20.07 -8.58
C PHE A 229 -3.85 20.67 -8.97
N TYR A 230 -4.91 19.85 -8.93
CA TYR A 230 -6.27 20.32 -9.19
C TYR A 230 -6.68 21.43 -8.21
N LYS A 231 -6.32 21.29 -6.93
CA LYS A 231 -6.53 22.31 -5.91
C LYS A 231 -5.67 23.55 -6.16
N ILE A 232 -4.39 23.39 -6.52
CA ILE A 232 -3.50 24.50 -6.89
C ILE A 232 -4.12 25.32 -8.04
N PHE A 233 -4.61 24.68 -9.10
CA PHE A 233 -5.26 25.40 -10.21
C PHE A 233 -6.48 26.23 -9.75
N GLN A 234 -7.29 25.70 -8.83
CA GLN A 234 -8.41 26.45 -8.26
C GLN A 234 -7.95 27.67 -7.47
N LEU A 235 -6.86 27.54 -6.70
CA LEU A 235 -6.30 28.63 -5.90
C LEU A 235 -5.61 29.69 -6.76
N GLU A 236 -4.97 29.28 -7.86
CA GLU A 236 -4.36 30.20 -8.83
C GLU A 236 -5.39 31.01 -9.61
N ILE A 237 -6.52 30.40 -10.00
CA ILE A 237 -7.67 31.13 -10.58
C ILE A 237 -8.17 32.22 -9.62
N GLY A 238 -8.10 31.96 -8.32
CA GLY A 238 -8.50 32.90 -7.28
C GLY A 238 -7.44 33.90 -6.84
N GLU A 239 -6.23 33.82 -7.40
CA GLU A 239 -5.07 34.60 -6.98
C GLU A 239 -4.89 34.63 -5.44
N VAL A 240 -5.00 33.47 -4.78
CA VAL A 240 -4.99 33.38 -3.31
C VAL A 240 -3.70 33.93 -2.68
N TYR A 241 -2.60 33.95 -3.44
CA TYR A 241 -1.35 34.62 -3.04
C TYR A 241 -1.50 36.14 -2.81
N LYS A 242 -2.48 36.80 -3.46
CA LYS A 242 -2.87 38.20 -3.21
C LYS A 242 -4.00 38.31 -2.19
N ASN A 243 -4.96 37.38 -2.24
CA ASN A 243 -6.18 37.40 -1.45
C ASN A 243 -6.28 36.15 -0.56
N PRO A 244 -5.56 36.11 0.58
CA PRO A 244 -5.47 34.90 1.41
C PRO A 244 -6.82 34.51 2.05
N ASN A 245 -7.68 35.48 2.31
CA ASN A 245 -8.92 35.32 3.10
C ASN A 245 -10.17 35.10 2.25
N ALA A 246 -10.06 34.40 1.12
CA ALA A 246 -11.21 34.10 0.26
C ALA A 246 -12.23 33.18 0.93
N THR A 247 -13.51 33.53 0.78
CA THR A 247 -14.67 32.82 1.31
C THR A 247 -14.87 31.45 0.65
N LYS A 248 -15.68 30.60 1.28
CA LYS A 248 -16.02 29.28 0.75
C LYS A 248 -16.78 29.38 -0.58
N GLU A 249 -17.65 30.39 -0.71
CA GLU A 249 -18.45 30.67 -1.90
C GLU A 249 -17.56 31.08 -3.07
N GLU A 250 -16.53 31.91 -2.84
CA GLU A 250 -15.56 32.29 -3.85
C GLU A 250 -14.75 31.08 -4.33
N ARG A 251 -14.24 30.27 -3.41
CA ARG A 251 -13.53 29.02 -3.75
C ARG A 251 -14.40 28.07 -4.58
N LYS A 252 -15.70 27.98 -4.27
CA LYS A 252 -16.67 27.19 -5.06
C LYS A 252 -16.86 27.75 -6.49
N LYS A 253 -16.84 29.08 -6.66
CA LYS A 253 -16.88 29.71 -7.98
C LYS A 253 -15.62 29.36 -8.79
N TRP A 254 -14.43 29.41 -8.21
CA TRP A 254 -13.18 29.06 -8.90
C TRP A 254 -13.15 27.59 -9.33
N SER A 255 -13.60 26.69 -8.45
CA SER A 255 -13.81 25.27 -8.77
C SER A 255 -14.74 25.09 -9.98
N THR A 256 -15.88 25.79 -10.01
CA THR A 256 -16.82 25.75 -11.15
C THR A 256 -16.22 26.31 -12.44
N ILE A 257 -15.37 27.34 -12.36
CA ILE A 257 -14.68 27.93 -13.51
C ILE A 257 -13.67 26.93 -14.09
N LEU A 258 -12.86 26.30 -13.23
CA LEU A 258 -11.90 25.28 -13.63
C LEU A 258 -12.60 24.10 -14.31
N ASP A 259 -13.66 23.58 -13.68
CA ASP A 259 -14.47 22.48 -14.22
C ASP A 259 -15.03 22.75 -15.62
N LYS A 260 -15.56 23.96 -15.84
CA LYS A 260 -16.05 24.39 -17.15
C LYS A 260 -14.92 24.48 -18.17
N HIS A 261 -13.75 24.98 -17.76
CA HIS A 261 -12.60 25.13 -18.63
C HIS A 261 -12.03 23.77 -19.05
N LEU A 262 -11.81 22.85 -18.10
CA LEU A 262 -11.33 21.50 -18.35
C LEU A 262 -12.30 20.71 -19.24
N ARG A 263 -13.62 20.87 -19.03
CA ARG A 263 -14.62 20.29 -19.94
C ARG A 263 -14.49 20.83 -21.36
N LYS A 264 -14.31 22.14 -21.53
CA LYS A 264 -14.26 22.78 -22.85
C LYS A 264 -12.96 22.49 -23.60
N LYS A 265 -11.82 22.44 -22.91
CA LYS A 265 -10.48 22.37 -23.52
C LYS A 265 -9.86 20.98 -23.51
N MET A 266 -10.12 20.20 -22.46
CA MET A 266 -9.54 18.86 -22.26
C MET A 266 -10.57 17.73 -22.42
N ASN A 267 -11.84 18.05 -22.68
CA ASN A 267 -12.96 17.11 -22.71
C ASN A 267 -13.09 16.28 -21.42
N LEU A 268 -12.71 16.86 -20.28
CA LEU A 268 -12.80 16.24 -18.97
C LEU A 268 -14.12 16.62 -18.29
N LYS A 269 -14.91 15.62 -17.90
CA LYS A 269 -16.11 15.86 -17.09
C LYS A 269 -15.69 16.10 -15.64
N PRO A 270 -16.33 17.04 -14.91
CA PRO A 270 -16.16 17.19 -13.48
C PRO A 270 -16.47 15.87 -12.77
N ILE A 271 -15.64 15.53 -11.79
CA ILE A 271 -15.73 14.31 -11.00
C ILE A 271 -15.83 14.65 -9.52
N MET A 272 -16.54 13.82 -8.75
CA MET A 272 -16.67 14.01 -7.31
C MET A 272 -15.38 13.64 -6.55
N ARG A 273 -14.69 12.60 -7.00
CA ARG A 273 -13.41 12.13 -6.45
C ARG A 273 -12.43 11.93 -7.59
N MET A 274 -11.19 12.35 -7.37
CA MET A 274 -10.09 12.13 -8.31
C MET A 274 -9.91 10.64 -8.56
N ASN A 275 -9.69 10.25 -9.82
CA ASN A 275 -9.41 8.88 -10.21
C ASN A 275 -8.22 8.82 -11.17
N GLY A 276 -7.66 7.64 -11.37
CA GLY A 276 -6.44 7.48 -12.17
C GLY A 276 -6.57 7.94 -13.62
N ASN A 277 -7.75 7.83 -14.24
CA ASN A 277 -7.94 8.28 -15.63
C ASN A 277 -7.98 9.79 -15.76
N PHE A 278 -8.51 10.49 -14.75
CA PHE A 278 -8.45 11.95 -14.70
C PHE A 278 -7.03 12.41 -14.34
N ALA A 279 -6.36 11.76 -13.38
CA ALA A 279 -5.00 12.11 -12.96
C ALA A 279 -3.97 12.03 -14.10
N ARG A 280 -4.13 11.08 -15.03
CA ARG A 280 -3.23 10.93 -16.19
C ARG A 280 -3.45 11.96 -17.31
N LYS A 281 -4.58 12.66 -17.33
CA LYS A 281 -4.96 13.59 -18.41
C LYS A 281 -4.76 15.04 -17.99
#